data_AF-A0A2V9RVL2-F1
#
_entry.id   AF-A0A2V9RVL2-F1
#
_cell.length_a   1.000
_cell.length_b   1.000
_cell.length_c   1.000
_cell.angle_alpha   90.00
_cell.angle_beta   90.00
_cell.angle_gamma   90.00
#
_symmetry.space_group_name_H-M   'P 1'
#
loop_
_entity.id
_entity.type
_entity.pdbx_description
1 polymer ?
#
loop_
_entity_poly.entity_id
_entity_poly.type
_entity_poly.pdbx_seq_one_letter_code
_entity_poly.pdbx_strand_id
1 'polypeptide(L)'
;MRRLKKILRDTCGAEIAEAALVMPLMFMVLLGIYWFGRAYNIYATITHAAEEGARAASAPSCALCGNAALLPDQIATTVSQVLVASRLDPNQVQPLAPTPALNDCNTGAPVTACTLPGGGQPQVCIQQNVQLNTGSTGPPACGVSVSFQYPYQFYLPFTSLNHQLILLKANGEMTAEN
;
A
#
# COMPACT_ATOMS: atom_id res chain seq x y z
N MET A 1 60.89 -11.40 -26.08
CA MET A 1 60.59 -10.69 -24.81
C MET A 1 60.25 -9.19 -24.95
N ARG A 2 60.70 -8.44 -25.98
CA ARG A 2 60.42 -6.99 -26.11
C ARG A 2 58.95 -6.61 -26.45
N ARG A 3 58.15 -7.49 -27.04
CA ARG A 3 56.74 -7.21 -27.36
C ARG A 3 55.81 -7.26 -26.14
N LEU A 4 56.12 -8.08 -25.13
CA LEU A 4 55.30 -8.21 -23.92
C LEU A 4 55.30 -6.92 -23.08
N LYS A 5 56.44 -6.22 -23.00
CA LYS A 5 56.58 -4.93 -22.30
C LYS A 5 55.80 -3.78 -22.95
N LYS A 6 55.37 -3.92 -24.20
CA LYS A 6 54.60 -2.88 -24.91
C LYS A 6 53.10 -2.99 -24.60
N ILE A 7 52.59 -4.22 -24.50
CA ILE A 7 51.20 -4.52 -24.11
C ILE A 7 50.93 -4.11 -22.65
N LEU A 8 51.91 -4.31 -21.76
CA LEU A 8 51.85 -3.87 -20.35
C LEU A 8 51.91 -2.34 -20.15
N ARG A 9 52.13 -1.57 -21.21
CA ARG A 9 52.29 -0.10 -21.17
C ARG A 9 51.20 0.62 -22.00
N ASP A 10 50.21 -0.11 -22.51
CA ASP A 10 49.07 0.46 -23.21
C ASP A 10 47.99 0.92 -22.22
N THR A 11 47.52 2.15 -22.41
CA THR A 11 46.47 2.80 -21.58
C THR A 11 45.09 2.16 -21.76
N CYS A 12 44.87 1.37 -22.83
CA CYS A 12 43.62 0.67 -23.08
C CYS A 12 43.22 -0.30 -21.95
N GLY A 13 44.16 -0.86 -21.20
CA GLY A 13 43.84 -1.73 -20.06
C GLY A 13 43.25 -0.98 -18.86
N ALA A 14 43.64 0.29 -18.68
CA ALA A 14 43.14 1.13 -17.60
C ALA A 14 41.70 1.58 -17.86
N GLU A 15 41.36 1.94 -19.10
CA GLU A 15 39.99 2.32 -19.51
C GLU A 15 38.98 1.19 -19.24
N ILE A 16 39.33 -0.05 -19.55
CA ILE A 16 38.49 -1.22 -19.29
C ILE A 16 38.35 -1.46 -17.78
N ALA A 17 39.41 -1.26 -17.00
CA ALA A 17 39.38 -1.43 -15.55
C ALA A 17 38.53 -0.36 -14.84
N GLU A 18 38.60 0.90 -15.28
CA GLU A 18 37.77 1.99 -14.76
C GLU A 18 36.29 1.75 -15.08
N ALA A 19 35.96 1.38 -16.32
CA ALA A 19 34.59 1.05 -16.72
C ALA A 19 34.04 -0.16 -15.95
N ALA A 20 34.86 -1.18 -15.70
CA ALA A 20 34.49 -2.36 -14.93
C ALA A 20 34.22 -2.05 -13.44
N LEU A 21 34.82 -0.99 -12.88
CA LEU A 21 34.55 -0.53 -11.52
C LEU A 21 33.25 0.29 -11.44
N VAL A 22 33.00 1.17 -12.42
CA VAL A 22 31.83 2.08 -12.41
C VAL A 22 30.53 1.37 -12.78
N MET A 23 30.58 0.41 -13.71
CA MET A 23 29.39 -0.28 -14.21
C MET A 23 28.59 -1.01 -13.10
N PRO A 24 29.20 -1.79 -12.18
CA PRO A 24 28.47 -2.42 -11.08
C PRO A 24 27.80 -1.41 -10.14
N LEU A 25 28.46 -0.27 -9.88
CA LEU A 25 27.90 0.80 -9.06
C LEU A 25 26.66 1.41 -9.73
N MET A 26 26.73 1.66 -11.05
CA MET A 26 25.59 2.18 -11.81
C MET A 26 24.41 1.19 -11.78
N PHE A 27 24.65 -0.10 -11.98
CA PHE A 27 23.59 -1.11 -11.92
C PHE A 27 22.96 -1.22 -10.52
N MET A 28 23.76 -1.11 -9.46
CA MET A 28 23.25 -1.10 -8.09
C MET A 28 22.28 0.06 -7.87
N VAL A 29 22.63 1.26 -8.35
CA VAL A 29 21.76 2.44 -8.25
C VAL A 29 20.47 2.26 -9.07
N LEU A 30 20.58 1.78 -10.32
CA LEU A 30 19.42 1.55 -11.19
C LEU A 30 18.46 0.49 -10.63
N LEU A 31 18.98 -0.62 -10.11
CA LEU A 31 18.18 -1.65 -9.43
C LEU A 31 17.50 -1.09 -8.19
N GLY A 32 18.21 -0.28 -7.40
CA GLY A 32 17.63 0.46 -6.28
C GLY A 32 16.41 1.27 -6.73
N ILE A 33 16.59 2.17 -7.71
CA ILE A 33 15.52 3.02 -8.23
C ILE A 33 14.33 2.18 -8.72
N TYR A 34 14.57 1.08 -9.42
CA TYR A 34 13.52 0.19 -9.90
C TYR A 34 12.68 -0.42 -8.75
N TRP A 35 13.33 -1.00 -7.74
CA TRP A 35 12.62 -1.65 -6.63
C TRP A 35 11.89 -0.66 -5.73
N PHE A 36 12.46 0.53 -5.51
CA PHE A 36 11.78 1.60 -4.80
C PHE A 36 10.61 2.18 -5.60
N GLY A 37 10.78 2.40 -6.91
CA GLY A 37 9.70 2.85 -7.78
C GLY A 37 8.52 1.88 -7.81
N ARG A 38 8.81 0.57 -7.85
CA ARG A 38 7.78 -0.47 -7.75
C ARG A 38 7.09 -0.46 -6.38
N ALA A 39 7.84 -0.35 -5.29
CA ALA A 39 7.26 -0.27 -3.94
C ALA A 39 6.31 0.93 -3.80
N TYR A 40 6.71 2.09 -4.31
CA TYR A 40 5.89 3.31 -4.29
C TYR A 40 4.62 3.17 -5.14
N ASN A 41 4.72 2.57 -6.33
CA ASN A 41 3.56 2.32 -7.18
C ASN A 41 2.52 1.41 -6.50
N ILE A 42 2.97 0.36 -5.81
CA ILE A 42 2.10 -0.52 -5.02
C ILE A 42 1.47 0.24 -3.87
N TYR A 43 2.28 1.01 -3.12
CA TYR A 43 1.79 1.83 -2.02
C TYR A 43 0.67 2.80 -2.47
N ALA A 44 0.90 3.55 -3.55
CA ALA A 44 -0.11 4.46 -4.10
C ALA A 44 -1.38 3.73 -4.57
N THR A 45 -1.23 2.52 -5.13
CA THR A 45 -2.38 1.70 -5.55
C THR A 45 -3.21 1.23 -4.36
N ILE A 46 -2.57 0.72 -3.30
CA ILE A 46 -3.31 0.21 -2.14
C ILE A 46 -3.98 1.35 -1.35
N THR A 47 -3.37 2.54 -1.28
CA THR A 47 -4.02 3.71 -0.67
C THR A 47 -5.22 4.15 -1.49
N HIS A 48 -5.09 4.21 -2.82
CA HIS A 48 -6.21 4.51 -3.71
C HIS A 48 -7.34 3.48 -3.58
N ALA A 49 -7.01 2.19 -3.48
CA ALA A 49 -7.99 1.14 -3.25
C ALA A 49 -8.72 1.29 -1.90
N ALA A 50 -8.01 1.71 -0.83
CA ALA A 50 -8.61 1.99 0.47
C ALA A 50 -9.58 3.19 0.40
N GLU A 51 -9.20 4.25 -0.31
CA GLU A 51 -10.07 5.42 -0.54
C GLU A 51 -11.33 5.06 -1.32
N GLU A 52 -11.21 4.28 -2.41
CA GLU A 52 -12.40 3.85 -3.17
C GLU A 52 -13.28 2.88 -2.36
N GLY A 53 -12.67 2.08 -1.49
CA GLY A 53 -13.38 1.27 -0.49
C GLY A 53 -14.16 2.15 0.51
N ALA A 54 -13.53 3.20 1.02
CA ALA A 54 -14.18 4.16 1.92
C ALA A 54 -15.31 4.93 1.21
N ARG A 55 -15.13 5.27 -0.07
CA ARG A 55 -16.17 5.88 -0.91
C ARG A 55 -17.38 4.98 -1.10
N ALA A 56 -17.13 3.72 -1.39
CA ALA A 56 -18.21 2.74 -1.51
C ALA A 56 -18.92 2.60 -0.16
N ALA A 57 -18.18 2.53 0.95
CA ALA A 57 -18.73 2.37 2.29
C ALA A 57 -19.54 3.59 2.78
N SER A 58 -19.23 4.81 2.34
CA SER A 58 -19.99 6.01 2.70
C SER A 58 -21.28 6.17 1.89
N ALA A 59 -21.35 5.60 0.69
CA ALA A 59 -22.51 5.67 -0.16
C ALA A 59 -23.59 4.62 0.22
N PRO A 60 -24.89 4.97 0.16
CA PRO A 60 -25.96 3.99 0.31
C PRO A 60 -25.97 3.01 -0.87
N SER A 61 -26.30 1.76 -0.59
CA SER A 61 -26.33 0.66 -1.59
C SER A 61 -27.21 0.95 -2.81
N CYS A 62 -28.37 1.60 -2.63
CA CYS A 62 -29.24 2.11 -3.68
C CYS A 62 -30.37 2.98 -3.12
N ALA A 63 -30.69 4.06 -3.85
CA ALA A 63 -31.81 4.96 -3.54
C ALA A 63 -33.18 4.26 -3.52
N LEU A 64 -33.33 3.19 -4.31
CA LEU A 64 -34.59 2.44 -4.46
C LEU A 64 -34.70 1.24 -3.51
N CYS A 65 -33.64 0.86 -2.81
CA CYS A 65 -33.63 -0.32 -1.92
C CYS A 65 -33.57 0.05 -0.44
N GLY A 66 -34.05 1.25 -0.09
CA GLY A 66 -34.18 1.68 1.30
C GLY A 66 -32.91 2.27 1.92
N ASN A 67 -31.94 2.73 1.11
CA ASN A 67 -30.71 3.40 1.57
C ASN A 67 -29.93 2.59 2.63
N ALA A 68 -29.87 1.27 2.49
CA ALA A 68 -29.07 0.44 3.39
C ALA A 68 -27.57 0.65 3.15
N ALA A 69 -26.77 0.61 4.21
CA ALA A 69 -25.31 0.56 4.11
C ALA A 69 -24.85 -0.67 3.32
N LEU A 70 -23.77 -0.54 2.55
CA LEU A 70 -23.19 -1.67 1.82
C LEU A 70 -22.71 -2.76 2.79
N LEU A 71 -22.90 -4.01 2.38
CA LEU A 71 -22.35 -5.15 3.09
C LEU A 71 -20.81 -5.13 2.99
N PRO A 72 -20.08 -5.62 4.01
CA PRO A 72 -18.61 -5.69 4.02
C PRO A 72 -18.03 -6.37 2.77
N ASP A 73 -18.70 -7.41 2.25
CA ASP A 73 -18.27 -8.14 1.05
C ASP A 73 -18.31 -7.29 -0.23
N GLN A 74 -19.29 -6.38 -0.32
CA GLN A 74 -19.41 -5.46 -1.46
C GLN A 74 -18.29 -4.43 -1.44
N ILE A 75 -17.99 -3.89 -0.25
CA ILE A 75 -16.86 -2.97 -0.04
C ILE A 75 -15.53 -3.67 -0.35
N ALA A 76 -15.36 -4.91 0.10
CA ALA A 76 -14.17 -5.70 -0.22
C ALA A 76 -14.05 -6.00 -1.73
N THR A 77 -15.18 -6.16 -2.42
CA THR A 77 -15.21 -6.34 -3.88
C THR A 77 -14.71 -5.10 -4.60
N THR A 78 -15.09 -3.88 -4.19
CA THR A 78 -14.58 -2.64 -4.81
C THR A 78 -13.07 -2.49 -4.62
N VAL A 79 -12.56 -2.77 -3.42
CA VAL A 79 -11.11 -2.82 -3.17
C VAL A 79 -10.43 -3.86 -4.06
N SER A 80 -11.02 -5.05 -4.20
CA SER A 80 -10.47 -6.12 -5.03
C SER A 80 -10.37 -5.74 -6.52
N GLN A 81 -11.33 -4.97 -7.04
CA GLN A 81 -11.33 -4.52 -8.42
C GLN A 81 -10.15 -3.58 -8.70
N VAL A 82 -9.86 -2.66 -7.78
CA VAL A 82 -8.70 -1.77 -7.88
C VAL A 82 -7.39 -2.56 -7.79
N LEU A 83 -7.30 -3.54 -6.89
CA LEU A 83 -6.11 -4.38 -6.73
C LEU A 83 -5.85 -5.24 -7.99
N VAL A 84 -6.88 -5.89 -8.53
CA VAL A 84 -6.76 -6.73 -9.75
C VAL A 84 -6.41 -5.88 -10.98
N ALA A 85 -6.94 -4.65 -11.09
CA ALA A 85 -6.59 -3.73 -12.16
C ALA A 85 -5.09 -3.39 -12.18
N SER A 86 -4.46 -3.30 -11.01
CA SER A 86 -3.01 -3.07 -10.85
C SER A 86 -2.18 -4.35 -10.73
N ARG A 87 -2.77 -5.52 -11.01
CA ARG A 87 -2.13 -6.85 -10.87
C ARG A 87 -1.57 -7.15 -9.48
N LEU A 88 -2.24 -6.69 -8.44
CA LEU A 88 -2.00 -7.11 -7.06
C LEU A 88 -2.91 -8.28 -6.71
N ASP A 89 -2.41 -9.22 -5.90
CA ASP A 89 -3.19 -10.39 -5.48
C ASP A 89 -4.04 -10.03 -4.25
N PRO A 90 -5.38 -9.99 -4.37
CA PRO A 90 -6.26 -9.63 -3.25
C PRO A 90 -6.17 -10.64 -2.09
N ASN A 91 -5.71 -11.87 -2.31
CA ASN A 91 -5.57 -12.86 -1.25
C ASN A 91 -4.40 -12.58 -0.30
N GLN A 92 -3.47 -11.71 -0.69
CA GLN A 92 -2.35 -11.28 0.15
C GLN A 92 -2.73 -10.14 1.10
N VAL A 93 -3.92 -9.55 0.93
CA VAL A 93 -4.42 -8.47 1.79
C VAL A 93 -4.71 -9.04 3.18
N GLN A 94 -4.17 -8.37 4.20
CA GLN A 94 -4.39 -8.72 5.60
C GLN A 94 -5.06 -7.55 6.34
N PRO A 95 -5.80 -7.84 7.42
CA PRO A 95 -6.29 -6.80 8.32
C PRO A 95 -5.14 -6.01 8.91
N LEU A 96 -5.33 -4.70 9.07
CA LEU A 96 -4.33 -3.84 9.66
C LEU A 96 -4.14 -4.17 11.16
N ALA A 97 -2.90 -4.42 11.58
CA ALA A 97 -2.53 -4.62 12.98
C ALA A 97 -1.48 -3.59 13.45
N PRO A 98 -1.69 -2.90 14.59
CA PRO A 98 -2.93 -2.84 15.38
C PRO A 98 -4.06 -2.15 14.62
N THR A 99 -5.31 -2.45 15.00
CA THR A 99 -6.50 -1.79 14.45
C THR A 99 -6.44 -0.28 14.73
N PRO A 100 -6.83 0.58 13.78
CA PRO A 100 -6.87 2.03 14.00
C PRO A 100 -7.75 2.39 15.20
N ALA A 101 -7.21 3.22 16.10
CA ALA A 101 -7.92 3.72 17.27
C ALA A 101 -8.71 4.98 16.89
N LEU A 102 -9.89 4.78 16.31
CA LEU A 102 -10.85 5.85 16.04
C LEU A 102 -11.96 5.83 17.08
N ASN A 103 -12.64 6.97 17.26
CA ASN A 103 -13.77 7.09 18.16
C ASN A 103 -15.07 7.05 17.37
N ASP A 104 -16.11 6.45 17.93
CA ASP A 104 -17.44 6.44 17.36
C ASP A 104 -18.03 7.86 17.38
N CYS A 105 -18.75 8.20 16.31
CA CYS A 105 -19.21 9.56 16.09
C CYS A 105 -20.28 10.04 17.06
N ASN A 106 -21.14 9.12 17.52
CA ASN A 106 -22.28 9.44 18.35
C ASN A 106 -21.94 9.32 19.84
N THR A 107 -21.11 8.33 20.19
CA THR A 107 -20.83 7.98 21.58
C THR A 107 -19.46 8.48 22.05
N GLY A 108 -18.56 8.85 21.13
CA GLY A 108 -17.18 9.20 21.45
C GLY A 108 -16.36 8.03 22.01
N ALA A 109 -16.91 6.82 22.05
CA ALA A 109 -16.25 5.63 22.56
C ALA A 109 -15.22 5.11 21.55
N PRO A 110 -14.10 4.50 22.00
CA PRO A 110 -13.11 3.94 21.08
C PRO A 110 -13.68 2.73 20.32
N VAL A 111 -13.58 2.77 18.99
CA VAL A 111 -13.90 1.66 18.09
C VAL A 111 -12.64 0.83 17.92
N THR A 112 -12.55 -0.28 18.66
CA THR A 112 -11.40 -1.20 18.60
C THR A 112 -11.64 -2.43 17.74
N ALA A 113 -12.85 -2.57 17.19
CA ALA A 113 -13.24 -3.68 16.32
C ALA A 113 -13.41 -3.22 14.88
N CYS A 114 -12.92 -4.05 13.95
CA CYS A 114 -13.14 -3.88 12.52
C CYS A 114 -14.23 -4.84 12.05
N THR A 115 -15.11 -4.38 11.18
CA THR A 115 -15.97 -5.28 10.41
C THR A 115 -15.12 -5.86 9.29
N LEU A 116 -15.04 -7.20 9.22
CA LEU A 116 -14.30 -7.92 8.18
C LEU A 116 -15.28 -8.56 7.19
N PRO A 117 -14.92 -8.63 5.91
CA PRO A 117 -15.69 -9.37 4.91
C PRO A 117 -15.60 -10.88 5.14
N GLY A 118 -16.60 -11.59 4.63
CA GLY A 118 -16.70 -13.04 4.65
C GLY A 118 -15.59 -13.76 3.87
N GLY A 119 -15.54 -15.08 4.02
CA GLY A 119 -14.53 -15.91 3.37
C GLY A 119 -14.55 -15.80 1.84
N GLY A 120 -13.39 -15.59 1.22
CA GLY A 120 -13.23 -15.45 -0.23
C GLY A 120 -13.03 -14.02 -0.74
N GLN A 121 -13.05 -13.02 0.15
CA GLN A 121 -12.79 -11.61 -0.15
C GLN A 121 -11.51 -11.11 0.56
N PRO A 122 -10.85 -10.04 0.05
CA PRO A 122 -9.69 -9.46 0.71
C PRO A 122 -10.05 -8.97 2.11
N GLN A 123 -9.26 -9.34 3.11
CA GLN A 123 -9.54 -9.07 4.51
C GLN A 123 -9.22 -7.60 4.86
N VAL A 124 -10.14 -6.70 4.52
CA VAL A 124 -10.07 -5.26 4.81
C VAL A 124 -10.77 -4.93 6.12
N CYS A 125 -10.17 -4.08 6.96
CA CYS A 125 -10.79 -3.56 8.16
C CYS A 125 -11.69 -2.38 7.80
N ILE A 126 -12.99 -2.49 8.12
CA ILE A 126 -13.98 -1.44 7.89
C ILE A 126 -14.50 -0.96 9.24
N GLN A 127 -14.37 0.33 9.51
CA GLN A 127 -14.91 1.01 10.68
C GLN A 127 -15.91 2.08 10.20
N GLN A 128 -17.17 1.93 10.59
CA GLN A 128 -18.24 2.85 10.22
C GLN A 128 -18.58 3.78 11.38
N ASN A 129 -19.21 4.92 11.08
CA ASN A 129 -19.62 5.90 12.07
C ASN A 129 -18.48 6.36 12.98
N VAL A 130 -17.31 6.63 12.41
CA VAL A 130 -16.12 7.10 13.15
C VAL A 130 -15.92 8.60 13.01
N GLN A 131 -15.36 9.24 14.04
CA GLN A 131 -14.97 10.64 14.02
C GLN A 131 -13.66 10.81 13.25
N LEU A 132 -13.71 11.52 12.13
CA LEU A 132 -12.53 11.83 11.32
C LEU A 132 -11.79 13.09 11.80
N ASN A 133 -12.45 13.90 12.63
CA ASN A 133 -11.90 15.14 13.15
C ASN A 133 -11.50 14.97 14.63
N THR A 134 -10.45 14.20 14.87
CA THR A 134 -9.91 14.01 16.23
C THR A 134 -9.16 15.26 16.68
N GLY A 135 -9.71 15.99 17.67
CA GLY A 135 -9.00 17.08 18.35
C GLY A 135 -9.38 18.50 17.94
N SER A 136 -10.44 18.72 17.14
CA SER A 136 -11.00 20.07 16.96
C SER A 136 -12.27 20.27 17.79
N THR A 137 -12.51 21.52 18.21
CA THR A 137 -13.71 21.96 18.95
C THR A 137 -14.94 22.20 18.05
N GLY A 138 -14.99 21.58 16.86
CA GLY A 138 -16.10 21.66 15.92
C GLY A 138 -17.13 20.52 16.09
N PRO A 139 -18.29 20.60 15.41
CA PRO A 139 -19.22 19.47 15.33
C PRO A 139 -18.52 18.23 14.75
N PRO A 140 -18.82 17.02 15.25
CA PRO A 140 -18.10 15.82 14.86
C PRO A 140 -18.36 15.49 13.38
N ALA A 141 -17.29 15.39 12.59
CA ALA A 141 -17.35 14.93 11.21
C ALA A 141 -17.38 13.40 11.20
N CYS A 142 -18.57 12.82 11.06
CA CYS A 142 -18.77 11.38 10.99
C CYS A 142 -18.40 10.84 9.61
N GLY A 143 -17.80 9.66 9.58
CA GLY A 143 -17.47 9.01 8.34
C GLY A 143 -17.21 7.52 8.50
N VAL A 144 -16.55 6.98 7.48
CA VAL A 144 -16.11 5.60 7.41
C VAL A 144 -14.60 5.59 7.19
N SER A 145 -13.93 4.63 7.81
CA SER A 145 -12.50 4.37 7.62
C SER A 145 -12.33 2.93 7.12
N VAL A 146 -11.62 2.77 6.02
CA VAL A 146 -11.24 1.48 5.46
C VAL A 146 -9.72 1.37 5.52
N SER A 147 -9.22 0.32 6.16
CA SER A 147 -7.79 0.13 6.35
C SER A 147 -7.36 -1.32 6.14
N PHE A 148 -6.18 -1.53 5.60
CA PHE A 148 -5.61 -2.87 5.42
C PHE A 148 -4.09 -2.78 5.25
N GLN A 149 -3.44 -3.94 5.22
CA GLN A 149 -2.00 -4.03 4.96
C GLN A 149 -1.72 -5.03 3.84
N TYR A 150 -0.66 -4.76 3.06
CA TYR A 150 -0.23 -5.57 1.94
C TYR A 150 1.26 -5.94 2.08
N PRO A 151 1.63 -7.22 2.00
CA PRO A 151 3.03 -7.65 2.10
C PRO A 151 3.78 -7.33 0.80
N TYR A 152 4.93 -6.68 0.94
CA TYR A 152 5.86 -6.43 -0.15
C TYR A 152 7.26 -6.92 0.21
N GLN A 153 7.94 -7.55 -0.74
CA GLN A 153 9.29 -8.06 -0.56
C GLN A 153 10.26 -7.29 -1.45
N PHE A 154 11.33 -6.75 -0.85
CA PHE A 154 12.41 -6.13 -1.59
C PHE A 154 13.41 -7.20 -2.08
N TYR A 155 13.90 -7.03 -3.30
CA TYR A 155 14.93 -7.89 -3.88
C TYR A 155 16.15 -7.05 -4.25
N LEU A 156 16.93 -6.71 -3.22
CA LEU A 156 18.11 -5.87 -3.32
C LEU A 156 19.34 -6.70 -2.90
N PRO A 157 20.02 -7.38 -3.84
CA PRO A 157 21.15 -8.22 -3.51
C PRO A 157 22.25 -7.40 -2.82
N PHE A 158 22.95 -8.02 -1.86
CA PHE A 158 24.04 -7.42 -1.08
C PHE A 158 23.63 -6.29 -0.11
N THR A 159 22.33 -6.18 0.19
CA THR A 159 21.82 -5.27 1.24
C THR A 159 21.13 -6.05 2.36
N SER A 160 21.01 -5.48 3.55
CA SER A 160 20.26 -6.07 4.66
C SER A 160 18.75 -6.20 4.38
N LEU A 161 18.25 -5.46 3.38
CA LEU A 161 16.85 -5.45 2.97
C LEU A 161 16.51 -6.58 1.98
N ASN A 162 17.47 -7.40 1.57
CA ASN A 162 17.23 -8.48 0.61
C ASN A 162 16.26 -9.52 1.18
N HIS A 163 15.20 -9.84 0.45
CA HIS A 163 14.13 -10.76 0.84
C HIS A 163 13.37 -10.37 2.10
N GLN A 164 13.55 -9.14 2.61
CA GLN A 164 12.80 -8.67 3.77
C GLN A 164 11.35 -8.36 3.36
N LEU A 165 10.40 -8.97 4.08
CA LEU A 165 8.97 -8.72 3.92
C LEU A 165 8.59 -7.50 4.77
N ILE A 166 8.05 -6.49 4.11
CA ILE A 166 7.56 -5.25 4.73
C ILE A 166 6.06 -5.15 4.46
N LEU A 167 5.29 -4.88 5.49
CA LEU A 167 3.85 -4.68 5.40
C LEU A 167 3.56 -3.21 5.10
N LEU A 168 3.10 -2.93 3.89
CA LEU A 168 2.65 -1.61 3.47
C LEU A 168 1.24 -1.39 4.02
N LYS A 169 1.02 -0.29 4.72
CA LYS A 169 -0.28 0.04 5.33
C LYS A 169 -1.04 1.00 4.43
N ALA A 170 -2.33 0.75 4.25
CA ALA A 170 -3.25 1.62 3.53
C ALA A 170 -4.42 2.00 4.43
N ASN A 171 -4.83 3.25 4.34
CA ASN A 171 -5.99 3.81 5.01
C ASN A 171 -6.70 4.76 4.04
N GLY A 172 -8.02 4.67 3.99
CA GLY A 172 -8.89 5.55 3.25
C GLY A 172 -10.03 5.99 4.17
N GLU A 173 -10.31 7.27 4.18
CA GLU A 173 -11.32 7.87 5.04
C GLU A 173 -12.24 8.72 4.18
N MET A 174 -13.55 8.57 4.39
CA MET A 174 -14.55 9.41 3.74
C MET A 174 -15.59 9.87 4.74
N THR A 175 -15.93 11.14 4.66
CA THR A 175 -17.07 11.71 5.39
C THR A 175 -18.36 11.08 4.88
N ALA A 176 -19.28 10.77 5.78
CA ALA A 176 -20.60 10.35 5.40
C ALA A 176 -21.34 11.55 4.79
N GLU A 177 -21.75 11.44 3.53
CA GLU A 177 -22.66 12.39 2.90
C GLU A 177 -24.08 12.02 3.36
N ASN A 178 -24.67 12.86 4.21
CA ASN A 178 -26.05 12.71 4.68
C ASN A 178 -27.02 13.47 3.78
#